data_AF-A0A947T4G1-F1
#
_entry.id   AF-A0A947T4G1-F1
#
_cell.length_a   1.000
_cell.length_b   1.000
_cell.length_c   1.000
_cell.angle_alpha   90.00
_cell.angle_beta   90.00
_cell.angle_gamma   90.00
#
_symmetry.space_group_name_H-M   'P 1'
#
loop_
_entity.id
_entity.type
_entity.pdbx_description
1 polymer ?
#
loop_
_entity_poly.entity_id
_entity_poly.type
_entity_poly.pdbx_seq_one_letter_code
_entity_poly.pdbx_strand_id
1 'polypeptide(L)'
;MGVWSGLMFGVILGLAIAYLMRPIRRSFPIESPEAFRTSLQEALSPSPGKRRVPFALRQDAGNEILLCSTSGKLGNRIQEDTLLIRISGDQVTIFGARFSHSWLRKTLGKIRTRSQ
;
A
#
# COMPACT_ATOMS: atom_id res chain seq x y z
N MET A 1 -4.48 -43.01 9.22
CA MET A 1 -4.88 -41.67 9.72
C MET A 1 -4.12 -40.49 9.07
N GLY A 2 -3.36 -40.67 7.97
CA GLY A 2 -2.53 -39.59 7.39
C GLY A 2 -3.21 -38.69 6.35
N VAL A 3 -4.31 -39.14 5.73
CA VAL A 3 -4.95 -38.41 4.62
C VAL A 3 -5.75 -37.20 5.12
N TRP A 4 -6.38 -37.32 6.29
CA TRP A 4 -7.17 -36.25 6.90
C TRP A 4 -6.31 -35.11 7.46
N SER A 5 -5.09 -35.40 7.94
CA SER A 5 -4.18 -34.36 8.45
C SER A 5 -3.60 -33.51 7.31
N GLY A 6 -3.27 -34.13 6.16
CA GLY A 6 -2.83 -33.41 4.96
C GLY A 6 -3.91 -32.48 4.40
N LEU A 7 -5.17 -32.92 4.42
CA LEU A 7 -6.32 -32.11 3.98
C LEU A 7 -6.52 -30.89 4.89
N MET A 8 -6.51 -31.08 6.22
CA MET A 8 -6.67 -29.99 7.17
C MET A 8 -5.51 -28.98 7.11
N PHE A 9 -4.28 -29.48 6.91
CA PHE A 9 -3.12 -28.60 6.74
C PHE A 9 -3.24 -27.75 5.46
N GLY A 10 -3.67 -28.35 4.34
CA GLY A 10 -3.92 -27.63 3.09
C GLY A 10 -5.01 -26.57 3.23
N VAL A 11 -6.08 -26.86 3.96
CA VAL A 11 -7.18 -25.90 4.22
C VAL A 11 -6.70 -24.73 5.08
N ILE A 12 -5.97 -24.99 6.17
CA ILE A 12 -5.45 -23.93 7.05
C ILE A 12 -4.44 -23.05 6.31
N LEU A 13 -3.53 -23.67 5.53
CA LEU A 13 -2.55 -22.94 4.74
C LEU A 13 -3.23 -22.11 3.64
N GLY A 14 -4.23 -22.67 2.96
CA GLY A 14 -5.05 -21.97 1.97
C GLY A 14 -5.79 -20.76 2.57
N LEU A 15 -6.41 -20.94 3.75
CA LEU A 15 -7.07 -19.86 4.49
C LEU A 15 -6.09 -18.77 4.92
N ALA A 16 -4.90 -19.15 5.39
CA ALA A 16 -3.88 -18.19 5.80
C ALA A 16 -3.38 -17.35 4.61
N ILE A 17 -3.16 -17.98 3.44
CA ILE A 17 -2.75 -17.29 2.21
C ILE A 17 -3.88 -16.38 1.71
N ALA A 18 -5.13 -16.87 1.67
CA ALA A 18 -6.29 -16.08 1.28
C ALA A 18 -6.50 -14.87 2.21
N TYR A 19 -6.30 -15.05 3.51
CA TYR A 19 -6.35 -13.97 4.49
C TYR A 19 -5.24 -12.94 4.27
N LEU A 20 -4.02 -13.39 3.91
CA LEU A 20 -2.90 -12.49 3.61
C LEU A 20 -3.13 -11.67 2.33
N MET A 21 -3.79 -12.24 1.32
CA MET A 21 -4.09 -11.59 0.05
C MET A 21 -5.29 -10.64 0.11
N ARG A 22 -6.09 -10.65 1.19
CA ARG A 22 -7.27 -9.80 1.30
C ARG A 22 -6.84 -8.32 1.37
N PRO A 23 -7.28 -7.47 0.43
CA PRO A 23 -6.93 -6.06 0.45
C PRO A 23 -7.43 -5.42 1.75
N ILE A 24 -6.52 -4.79 2.47
CA ILE A 24 -6.85 -4.12 3.73
C ILE A 24 -7.30 -2.70 3.41
N ARG A 25 -8.48 -2.34 3.89
CA ARG A 25 -8.98 -0.96 3.88
C ARG A 25 -8.65 -0.31 5.22
N ARG A 26 -7.94 0.82 5.19
CA ARG A 26 -7.73 1.65 6.39
C ARG A 26 -7.96 3.11 6.06
N SER A 27 -8.80 3.75 6.85
CA SER A 27 -9.00 5.19 6.85
C SER A 27 -8.17 5.83 7.96
N PHE A 28 -7.63 7.02 7.69
CA PHE A 28 -7.04 7.87 8.71
C PHE A 28 -7.37 9.33 8.43
N PRO A 29 -7.48 10.15 9.49
CA PRO A 29 -7.71 11.58 9.33
C PRO A 29 -6.46 12.24 8.74
N ILE A 30 -6.69 13.22 7.88
CA ILE A 30 -5.68 14.09 7.27
C ILE A 30 -6.05 15.55 7.55
N GLU A 31 -5.03 16.41 7.57
CA GLU A 31 -5.21 17.84 7.83
C GLU A 31 -5.81 18.57 6.62
N SER A 32 -5.27 18.32 5.43
CA SER A 32 -5.87 18.75 4.17
C SER A 32 -5.50 17.80 3.02
N PRO A 33 -6.37 17.66 1.99
CA PRO A 33 -6.07 16.87 0.80
C PRO A 33 -4.77 17.29 0.11
N GLU A 34 -4.52 18.59 0.04
CA GLU A 34 -3.34 19.16 -0.61
C GLU A 34 -2.05 18.86 0.17
N ALA A 35 -2.06 19.05 1.50
CA ALA A 35 -0.91 18.72 2.34
C ALA A 35 -0.56 17.22 2.26
N PHE A 36 -1.59 16.37 2.20
CA PHE A 36 -1.40 14.93 1.99
C PHE A 36 -0.77 14.64 0.63
N ARG A 37 -1.24 15.28 -0.46
CA ARG A 37 -0.67 15.09 -1.80
C ARG A 37 0.78 15.55 -1.88
N THR A 38 1.12 16.70 -1.33
CA THR A 38 2.50 17.20 -1.28
C THR A 38 3.40 16.22 -0.52
N SER A 39 2.95 15.75 0.64
CA SER A 39 3.69 14.75 1.43
C SER A 39 3.84 13.42 0.69
N LEU A 40 2.81 12.99 -0.03
CA LEU A 40 2.84 11.79 -0.85
C LEU A 40 3.80 11.94 -2.03
N GLN A 41 3.78 13.08 -2.71
CA GLN A 41 4.68 13.38 -3.82
C GLN A 41 6.14 13.47 -3.35
N GLU A 42 6.40 14.06 -2.19
CA GLU A 42 7.73 14.06 -1.57
C GLU A 42 8.19 12.64 -1.21
N ALA A 43 7.28 11.82 -0.65
CA ALA A 43 7.53 10.42 -0.33
C ALA A 43 7.83 9.56 -1.58
N LEU A 44 7.22 9.90 -2.72
CA LEU A 44 7.39 9.20 -4.00
C LEU A 44 8.58 9.71 -4.80
N SER A 45 9.00 10.96 -4.57
CA SER A 45 10.13 11.57 -5.25
C SER A 45 11.44 10.92 -4.78
N PRO A 46 12.21 10.26 -5.66
CA PRO A 46 13.47 9.64 -5.29
C PRO A 46 14.50 10.72 -4.95
N SER A 47 14.78 10.91 -3.67
CA SER A 47 15.88 11.79 -3.23
C SER A 47 17.22 11.18 -3.70
N PRO A 48 18.14 11.97 -4.27
CA PRO A 48 19.46 11.48 -4.68
C PRO A 48 20.18 10.91 -3.44
N GLY A 49 20.33 9.58 -3.39
CA GLY A 49 20.94 8.85 -2.26
C GLY A 49 19.99 7.98 -1.43
N LYS A 50 18.67 8.00 -1.65
CA LYS A 50 17.72 7.09 -0.98
C LYS A 50 17.39 5.85 -1.84
N ARG A 51 17.25 4.71 -1.16
CA ARG A 51 16.84 3.40 -1.70
C ARG A 51 15.57 3.53 -2.55
N ARG A 52 15.50 2.84 -3.69
CA ARG A 52 14.35 2.83 -4.63
C ARG A 52 13.02 2.82 -3.89
N VAL A 53 12.17 3.78 -4.21
CA VAL A 53 10.78 3.85 -3.73
C VAL A 53 10.02 2.65 -4.32
N PRO A 54 9.34 1.81 -3.52
CA PRO A 54 8.68 0.60 -4.00
C PRO A 54 7.40 0.84 -4.79
N PHE A 55 6.92 2.09 -4.86
CA PHE A 55 5.72 2.51 -5.57
C PHE A 55 5.98 3.78 -6.38
N ALA A 56 5.29 3.92 -7.50
CA ALA A 56 5.27 5.10 -8.35
C ALA A 56 3.82 5.55 -8.58
N LEU A 57 3.64 6.85 -8.75
CA LEU A 57 2.36 7.44 -9.12
C LEU A 57 1.98 6.96 -10.52
N ARG A 58 0.84 6.28 -10.66
CA ARG A 58 0.28 5.87 -11.97
C ARG A 58 -0.85 6.79 -12.40
N GLN A 59 -1.72 7.19 -11.48
CA GLN A 59 -2.86 8.04 -11.79
C GLN A 59 -3.21 8.92 -10.58
N ASP A 60 -3.58 10.17 -10.86
CA ASP A 60 -4.20 11.10 -9.92
C ASP A 60 -5.51 11.59 -10.57
N ALA A 61 -6.65 11.19 -10.02
CA ALA A 61 -7.99 11.59 -10.42
C ALA A 61 -8.64 12.51 -9.36
N GLY A 62 -7.83 13.31 -8.67
CA GLY A 62 -8.27 14.30 -7.69
C GLY A 62 -8.65 13.68 -6.33
N ASN A 63 -9.72 12.89 -6.31
CA ASN A 63 -10.16 12.20 -5.10
C ASN A 63 -9.61 10.78 -5.02
N GLU A 64 -8.93 10.31 -6.06
CA GLU A 64 -8.39 8.95 -6.14
C GLU A 64 -6.97 8.99 -6.70
N ILE A 65 -6.04 8.38 -5.99
CA ILE A 65 -4.64 8.27 -6.39
C ILE A 65 -4.30 6.79 -6.48
N LEU A 66 -3.83 6.35 -7.64
CA LEU A 66 -3.36 5.00 -7.88
C LEU A 66 -1.84 4.98 -7.89
N LEU A 67 -1.28 4.21 -6.97
CA LEU A 67 0.14 3.90 -6.95
C LEU A 67 0.35 2.47 -7.42
N CYS A 68 1.35 2.27 -8.28
CA CYS A 68 1.75 0.94 -8.73
C CYS A 68 3.15 0.62 -8.26
N SER A 69 3.41 -0.65 -7.97
CA SER A 69 4.73 -1.06 -7.53
C SER A 69 5.79 -0.83 -8.62
N THR A 70 6.95 -0.30 -8.23
CA THR A 70 8.13 -0.14 -9.11
C THR A 70 9.00 -1.40 -9.14
N SER A 71 8.61 -2.46 -8.42
CA SER A 71 9.30 -3.74 -8.41
C SER A 71 9.11 -4.42 -9.76
N GLY A 72 10.05 -4.17 -10.68
CA GLY A 72 10.11 -4.76 -12.01
C GLY A 72 10.43 -6.26 -12.02
N LYS A 73 9.79 -7.07 -11.16
CA LYS A 73 9.73 -8.52 -11.38
C LYS A 73 8.76 -8.79 -12.51
N LEU A 74 9.28 -8.66 -13.74
CA LEU A 74 8.78 -9.31 -14.95
C LEU A 74 8.42 -10.76 -14.58
N GLY A 75 7.14 -11.12 -14.59
CA GLY A 75 6.77 -12.52 -14.39
C GLY A 75 5.30 -12.79 -14.18
N ASN A 76 4.50 -11.86 -13.65
CA ASN A 76 3.08 -12.13 -13.51
C ASN A 76 2.23 -10.87 -13.65
N ARG A 77 1.68 -10.68 -14.85
CA ARG A 77 0.84 -9.56 -15.29
C ARG A 77 -0.49 -9.41 -14.52
N ILE A 78 -0.71 -10.25 -13.51
CA ILE A 78 -1.95 -10.39 -12.75
C ILE A 78 -1.79 -9.90 -11.29
N GLN A 79 -0.57 -9.63 -10.82
CA GLN A 79 -0.29 -9.12 -9.46
C GLN A 79 0.46 -7.78 -9.50
N GLU A 80 -0.14 -6.78 -10.13
CA GLU A 80 0.26 -5.39 -9.88
C GLU A 80 -0.20 -5.06 -8.46
N ASP A 81 0.73 -5.04 -7.49
CA ASP A 81 0.51 -4.51 -6.14
C ASP A 81 0.11 -3.03 -6.30
N THR A 82 -1.20 -2.83 -6.44
CA THR A 82 -1.81 -1.54 -6.74
C THR A 82 -2.36 -1.02 -5.43
N LEU A 83 -1.89 0.15 -5.04
CA LEU A 83 -2.35 0.85 -3.86
C LEU A 83 -3.26 1.98 -4.31
N LEU A 84 -4.55 1.84 -4.00
CA LEU A 84 -5.54 2.86 -4.25
C LEU A 84 -5.68 3.72 -2.98
N ILE A 85 -5.53 5.01 -3.14
CA ILE A 85 -5.73 6.01 -2.10
C ILE A 85 -6.95 6.81 -2.51
N ARG A 86 -8.02 6.74 -1.74
CA ARG A 86 -9.21 7.57 -1.91
C ARG A 86 -9.20 8.68 -0.85
N ILE A 87 -9.27 9.91 -1.29
CA ILE A 87 -9.38 11.10 -0.46
C ILE A 87 -10.85 11.49 -0.42
N SER A 88 -11.39 11.72 0.77
CA SER A 88 -12.78 12.13 0.99
C SER A 88 -12.82 13.10 2.16
N GLY A 89 -12.88 14.41 1.83
CA GLY A 89 -12.86 15.48 2.81
C GLY A 89 -11.56 15.47 3.65
N ASP A 90 -11.73 15.32 4.95
CA ASP A 90 -10.68 15.24 5.98
C ASP A 90 -10.15 13.81 6.21
N GLN A 91 -10.57 12.84 5.39
CA GLN A 91 -10.15 11.44 5.53
C GLN A 91 -9.49 10.91 4.27
N VAL A 92 -8.45 10.09 4.49
CA VAL A 92 -7.83 9.29 3.43
C VAL A 92 -8.06 7.83 3.72
N THR A 93 -8.61 7.13 2.74
CA THR A 93 -8.78 5.69 2.73
C THR A 93 -7.75 5.05 1.81
N ILE A 94 -6.95 4.13 2.35
CA ILE A 94 -6.00 3.36 1.57
C ILE A 94 -6.51 1.93 1.41
N PHE A 95 -6.47 1.46 0.18
CA PHE A 95 -6.77 0.10 -0.24
C PHE A 95 -5.50 -0.51 -0.82
N GLY A 96 -5.04 -1.61 -0.23
CA GLY A 96 -3.89 -2.33 -0.77
C GLY A 96 -3.39 -3.43 0.16
N ALA A 97 -2.27 -4.04 -0.22
CA ALA A 97 -1.61 -5.07 0.58
C ALA A 97 -1.08 -4.50 1.92
N ARG A 98 -0.93 -5.39 2.91
CA ARG A 98 -0.41 -5.03 4.24
C ARG A 98 0.98 -4.38 4.19
N PHE A 99 1.85 -4.84 3.29
CA PHE A 99 3.19 -4.29 3.08
C PHE A 99 3.13 -2.83 2.59
N SER A 100 2.28 -2.60 1.60
CA SER A 100 1.91 -1.31 1.04
C SER A 100 1.51 -0.31 2.14
N HIS A 101 0.62 -0.72 3.03
CA HIS A 101 0.20 0.10 4.17
C HIS A 101 1.33 0.35 5.18
N SER A 102 2.15 -0.66 5.49
CA SER A 102 3.27 -0.54 6.43
C SER A 102 4.34 0.45 5.92
N TRP A 103 4.67 0.37 4.63
CA TRP A 103 5.58 1.30 3.98
C TRP A 103 5.03 2.72 4.04
N LEU A 104 3.79 2.92 3.60
CA LEU A 104 3.18 4.23 3.52
C LEU A 104 3.02 4.88 4.91
N ARG A 105 2.66 4.10 5.94
CA ARG A 105 2.67 4.57 7.34
C ARG A 105 4.07 4.99 7.80
N LYS A 106 5.12 4.23 7.47
CA LYS A 106 6.50 4.59 7.84
C LYS A 106 6.99 5.83 7.10
N THR A 107 6.61 6.01 5.84
CA THR A 107 7.05 7.14 5.02
C THR A 107 6.30 8.41 5.39
N LEU A 108 4.96 8.38 5.46
CA LEU A 108 4.15 9.53 5.87
C LEU A 108 4.28 9.85 7.38
N GLY A 109 4.40 8.83 8.23
CA GLY A 109 4.62 9.04 9.67
C GLY A 109 5.94 9.73 9.99
N LYS A 110 6.98 9.53 9.17
CA LYS A 110 8.25 10.25 9.28
C LYS A 110 8.17 11.70 8.81
N ILE A 111 7.30 12.00 7.84
CA ILE A 111 7.07 13.38 7.35
C ILE A 111 6.39 14.20 8.46
N ARG A 112 5.40 13.62 9.16
CA ARG A 112 4.74 14.27 10.30
C ARG A 112 5.68 14.65 11.45
N THR A 113 6.74 13.88 11.68
CA THR A 113 7.73 14.15 12.75
C THR A 113 8.84 15.13 12.35
N ARG A 114 8.93 15.52 11.07
CA ARG A 114 9.99 16.42 10.58
C ARG A 114 9.57 17.90 10.51
N SER A 115 8.33 18.18 10.89
CA SER A 115 7.73 19.52 10.95
C SER A 115 7.62 20.05 12.39
N GLN A 116 8.29 19.43 13.35
CA GLN A 116 8.45 19.95 14.72
C GLN A 116 9.88 20.42 14.95
#